data_AF-A0A9E7SCL2-F1
#
_entry.id   AF-A0A9E7SCL2-F1
#
_cell.length_a   1.000
_cell.length_b   1.000
_cell.length_c   1.000
_cell.angle_alpha   90.00
_cell.angle_beta   90.00
_cell.angle_gamma   90.00
#
_symmetry.space_group_name_H-M   'P 1'
#
loop_
_entity.id
_entity.type
_entity.pdbx_description
1 polymer ?
#
loop_
_entity_poly.entity_id
_entity_poly.type
_entity_poly.pdbx_seq_one_letter_code
_entity_poly.pdbx_strand_id
1 'polypeptide(L)'
;MRTKDVVILASWLAATVISAVIILKGGTSYLNLGIALLLYLMAIGASFSVGYSLYDREELKLSSEISSLNSRLEEIERKINSIEEKVEKVQKFLEE
;
A
#
# COMPACT_ATOMS: atom_id res chain seq x y z
N MET A 1 10.61 4.74 7.65
CA MET A 1 10.31 3.30 7.44
C MET A 1 8.84 3.14 7.18
N ARG A 2 8.43 2.37 6.17
CA ARG A 2 7.00 2.12 5.95
C ARG A 2 6.50 1.21 7.08
N THR A 3 5.26 1.38 7.51
CA THR A 3 4.66 0.58 8.59
C THR A 3 4.79 -0.93 8.34
N LYS A 4 4.73 -1.36 7.07
CA LYS A 4 4.98 -2.74 6.65
C LYS A 4 6.36 -3.26 7.03
N ASP A 5 7.40 -2.45 6.82
CA ASP A 5 8.78 -2.81 7.12
C ASP A 5 8.97 -2.99 8.63
N VAL A 6 8.31 -2.16 9.44
CA VAL A 6 8.35 -2.23 10.90
C VAL A 6 7.69 -3.51 11.42
N VAL A 7 6.52 -3.87 10.87
CA VAL A 7 5.80 -5.09 11.26
C VAL A 7 6.58 -6.34 10.87
N ILE A 8 7.13 -6.37 9.65
CA ILE A 8 7.98 -7.47 9.19
C ILE A 8 9.19 -7.60 10.09
N LEU A 9 9.92 -6.50 10.34
CA LEU A 9 11.10 -6.50 11.18
C LEU A 9 10.78 -6.99 12.61
N ALA A 10 9.68 -6.50 13.20
CA ALA A 10 9.24 -6.93 14.53
C ALA A 10 8.91 -8.42 14.59
N SER A 11 8.25 -8.95 13.56
CA SER A 11 7.93 -10.38 13.46
C SER A 11 9.19 -11.25 13.40
N TRP A 12 10.18 -10.84 12.60
CA TRP A 12 11.45 -11.55 12.50
C TRP A 12 12.23 -11.49 13.81
N LEU A 13 12.27 -10.32 14.44
CA LEU A 13 12.97 -10.10 15.71
C LEU A 13 12.34 -10.95 16.84
N ALA A 14 11.01 -11.02 16.89
CA ALA A 14 10.30 -11.89 17.82
C ALA A 14 10.62 -13.38 17.58
N ALA A 15 10.55 -13.84 16.33
CA ALA A 15 10.88 -15.24 15.99
C ALA A 15 12.31 -15.60 16.40
N THR A 16 13.28 -14.72 16.16
CA THR A 16 14.68 -14.94 16.54
C THR A 16 14.88 -14.96 18.05
N VAL A 17 14.31 -14.00 18.78
CA VAL A 17 14.46 -13.93 20.25
C VAL A 17 13.80 -15.12 20.93
N ILE A 18 12.57 -15.47 20.55
CA ILE A 18 11.84 -16.60 21.12
C ILE A 18 12.57 -17.90 20.83
N SER A 19 13.02 -18.10 19.58
CA SER A 19 13.79 -19.29 19.20
C SER A 19 15.10 -19.41 19.98
N ALA A 20 15.82 -18.30 20.18
CA ALA A 20 17.04 -18.29 20.95
C ALA A 20 16.79 -18.70 22.42
N VAL A 21 15.73 -18.17 23.05
CA VAL A 21 15.38 -18.53 24.43
C VAL A 21 15.00 -20.01 24.55
N ILE A 22 14.24 -20.54 23.60
CA ILE A 22 13.83 -21.95 23.56
C ILE A 22 15.07 -22.86 23.46
N ILE A 23 16.01 -22.54 22.58
CA ILE A 23 17.22 -23.34 22.38
C ILE A 23 18.16 -23.24 23.58
N LEU A 24 18.34 -22.03 24.15
CA LEU A 24 19.23 -21.81 25.30
C LEU A 24 18.73 -22.50 26.58
N LYS A 25 17.42 -22.47 26.85
CA LYS A 25 16.85 -23.10 28.06
C LYS A 25 16.47 -24.56 27.87
N GLY A 26 15.93 -24.91 26.71
CA GLY A 26 15.41 -26.25 26.42
C GLY A 26 16.44 -27.18 25.78
N GLY A 27 17.58 -26.67 25.33
CA GLY A 27 18.58 -27.41 24.55
C GLY A 27 18.12 -27.71 23.11
N THR A 28 18.99 -28.33 22.33
CA THR A 28 18.77 -28.63 20.91
C THR A 28 18.02 -29.96 20.70
N SER A 29 16.90 -30.15 21.40
CA SER A 29 16.02 -31.29 21.17
C SER A 29 15.25 -31.12 19.84
N TYR A 30 14.80 -32.24 19.24
CA TYR A 30 14.01 -32.21 17.99
C TYR A 30 12.74 -31.37 18.13
N LEU A 31 12.08 -31.40 19.29
CA LEU A 31 10.89 -30.61 19.56
C LEU A 31 11.20 -29.11 19.57
N ASN A 32 12.29 -28.71 20.22
CA ASN A 32 12.68 -27.30 20.30
C ASN A 32 13.10 -26.73 18.94
N LEU A 33 13.83 -27.53 18.15
CA LEU A 33 14.15 -27.20 16.76
C LEU A 33 12.90 -27.11 15.89
N GLY A 34 11.95 -28.03 16.06
CA GLY A 34 10.66 -28.01 15.35
C GLY A 34 9.85 -26.75 15.66
N ILE A 35 9.77 -26.34 16.93
CA ILE A 35 9.08 -25.12 17.34
C ILE A 35 9.79 -23.87 16.79
N ALA A 36 11.12 -23.81 16.86
CA ALA A 36 11.89 -22.71 16.28
C ALA A 36 11.64 -22.59 14.77
N LEU A 37 11.69 -23.72 14.04
CA LEU A 37 11.39 -23.76 12.61
C LEU A 37 9.97 -23.26 12.31
N LEU A 38 8.99 -23.69 13.10
CA LEU A 38 7.60 -23.26 12.95
C LEU A 38 7.42 -21.75 13.16
N LEU A 39 8.14 -21.15 14.11
CA LEU A 39 8.15 -19.70 14.32
C LEU A 39 8.69 -18.95 13.11
N TYR A 40 9.75 -19.46 12.47
CA TYR A 40 10.26 -18.88 11.23
C TYR A 40 9.29 -19.01 10.06
N LEU A 41 8.60 -20.15 9.94
CA LEU A 41 7.53 -20.31 8.94
C LEU A 41 6.38 -19.33 9.17
N MET A 42 5.99 -19.09 10.43
CA MET A 42 4.99 -18.07 10.75
C MET A 42 5.48 -16.65 10.41
N ALA A 43 6.74 -16.31 10.67
CA ALA A 43 7.31 -15.01 10.29
C ALA A 43 7.33 -14.81 8.77
N ILE A 44 7.61 -15.87 7.99
CA ILE A 44 7.49 -15.86 6.53
C ILE A 44 6.04 -15.60 6.12
N GLY A 45 5.08 -16.33 6.71
CA GLY A 45 3.65 -16.15 6.43
C GLY A 45 3.16 -14.73 6.73
N ALA A 46 3.59 -14.16 7.86
CA ALA A 46 3.28 -12.77 8.22
C ALA A 46 3.87 -11.78 7.20
N SER A 47 5.10 -12.02 6.74
CA SER A 47 5.75 -11.18 5.72
C SER A 47 4.98 -11.19 4.41
N PHE A 48 4.54 -12.36 3.94
CA PHE A 48 3.70 -12.49 2.76
C PHE A 48 2.33 -11.82 2.94
N SER A 49 1.64 -12.09 4.05
CA SER A 49 0.30 -11.54 4.31
C SER A 49 0.31 -10.01 4.39
N VAL A 50 1.25 -9.43 5.14
CA VAL A 50 1.39 -7.97 5.27
C VAL A 50 1.84 -7.35 3.94
N GLY A 51 2.73 -8.02 3.22
CA GLY A 51 3.19 -7.60 1.90
C GLY A 51 2.05 -7.46 0.89
N TYR A 52 1.21 -8.49 0.76
CA TYR A 52 0.06 -8.47 -0.15
C TYR A 52 -1.06 -7.53 0.33
N SER A 53 -1.41 -7.55 1.62
CA SER A 53 -2.55 -6.78 2.15
C SER A 53 -2.37 -5.26 2.02
N LEU A 54 -1.14 -4.76 2.14
CA LEU A 54 -0.87 -3.33 2.03
C LEU A 54 -0.62 -2.87 0.60
N TYR A 55 -0.16 -3.76 -0.29
CA TYR A 55 -0.03 -3.48 -1.71
C TYR A 55 -1.40 -3.16 -2.34
N ASP A 56 -2.40 -4.00 -2.05
CA ASP A 56 -3.76 -3.87 -2.58
C ASP A 56 -4.45 -2.56 -2.14
N ARG A 57 -4.16 -2.10 -0.92
CA ARG A 57 -4.68 -0.83 -0.39
C ARG A 57 -4.04 0.40 -1.03
N GLU A 58 -2.75 0.36 -1.33
CA GLU A 58 -2.08 1.48 -2.01
C GLU A 58 -2.58 1.63 -3.45
N GLU A 59 -2.75 0.51 -4.18
CA GLU A 59 -3.31 0.54 -5.54
C GLU A 59 -4.76 1.03 -5.58
N LEU A 60 -5.61 0.56 -4.65
CA LEU A 60 -7.01 1.02 -4.56
C LEU A 60 -7.08 2.52 -4.27
N LYS A 61 -6.23 3.03 -3.37
CA LYS A 61 -6.20 4.46 -3.05
C LYS A 61 -5.75 5.28 -4.26
N LEU A 62 -4.68 4.86 -4.94
CA LEU A 62 -4.21 5.52 -6.16
C LEU A 62 -5.26 5.51 -7.27
N SER A 63 -5.96 4.38 -7.46
CA SER A 63 -7.05 4.28 -8.42
C SER A 63 -8.19 5.27 -8.11
N SER A 64 -8.57 5.40 -6.83
CA SER A 64 -9.59 6.36 -6.42
C SER A 64 -9.15 7.82 -6.63
N GLU A 65 -7.89 8.14 -6.36
CA GLU A 65 -7.33 9.47 -6.60
C GLU A 65 -7.26 9.79 -8.09
N ILE A 66 -6.85 8.83 -8.93
CA ILE A 66 -6.84 8.98 -10.40
C ILE A 66 -8.26 9.20 -10.92
N SER A 67 -9.24 8.42 -10.47
CA SER A 67 -10.64 8.60 -10.86
C SER A 67 -11.18 9.99 -10.46
N SER A 68 -10.84 10.46 -9.25
CA SER A 68 -11.19 11.81 -8.82
C SER A 68 -10.50 12.91 -9.63
N LEU A 69 -9.24 12.70 -10.03
CA LEU A 69 -8.53 13.65 -10.89
C LEU A 69 -9.15 13.70 -12.29
N ASN A 70 -9.52 12.54 -12.84
CA ASN A 70 -10.09 12.45 -14.18
C ASN A 70 -11.46 13.17 -14.26
N SER A 71 -12.31 13.00 -13.24
CA SER A 71 -13.59 13.72 -13.17
C SER A 71 -13.43 15.23 -13.03
N ARG A 72 -12.42 15.69 -12.26
CA ARG A 72 -12.08 17.13 -12.18
C ARG A 72 -11.56 17.67 -13.50
N LEU A 73 -10.76 16.90 -14.23
CA LEU A 73 -10.27 17.25 -15.56
C LEU A 73 -11.42 17.41 -16.56
N GLU A 74 -12.37 16.47 -16.56
CA GLU A 74 -13.55 16.54 -17.43
C GLU A 74 -14.43 17.77 -17.11
N GLU A 75 -14.56 18.13 -15.82
CA GLU A 75 -15.27 19.35 -15.42
C GLU A 75 -14.55 20.62 -15.91
N ILE A 76 -13.22 20.66 -15.83
CA ILE A 76 -12.40 21.76 -16.33
C ILE A 76 -12.55 21.89 -17.85
N GLU A 77 -12.50 20.77 -18.59
CA GLU A 77 -12.66 20.75 -20.04
C GLU A 77 -14.03 21.32 -20.46
N ARG A 78 -15.11 20.93 -19.78
CA ARG A 78 -16.45 21.51 -20.02
C ARG A 78 -16.49 23.01 -19.75
N LYS A 79 -15.83 23.49 -18.68
CA LYS A 79 -15.75 24.92 -18.37
C LYS A 79 -14.98 25.68 -19.44
N ILE A 80 -13.87 25.12 -19.94
CA ILE A 80 -13.08 25.71 -21.02
C ILE A 80 -13.92 25.81 -22.29
N ASN A 81 -14.58 24.74 -22.71
CA ASN A 81 -15.45 24.75 -23.89
C ASN A 81 -16.57 25.79 -23.77
N SER A 82 -17.16 25.95 -22.58
CA SER A 82 -18.17 26.98 -22.34
C SER A 82 -17.59 28.41 -22.41
N ILE A 83 -16.35 28.61 -21.97
CA ILE A 83 -15.66 29.90 -22.09
C ILE A 83 -15.35 30.19 -23.55
N GLU A 84 -14.82 29.23 -24.31
CA GLU A 84 -14.54 29.38 -25.74
C GLU A 84 -15.79 29.77 -26.53
N GLU A 85 -16.92 29.10 -26.30
CA GLU A 85 -18.18 29.42 -26.97
C GLU A 85 -18.67 30.86 -26.64
N LYS A 86 -18.47 31.30 -25.39
CA LYS A 86 -18.81 32.67 -24.98
C LYS A 86 -17.88 33.70 -25.61
N VAL A 87 -16.58 33.40 -25.70
CA VAL A 87 -15.59 34.27 -26.35
C VAL A 87 -15.91 34.41 -27.84
N GLU A 88 -16.25 33.31 -28.53
CA GLU A 88 -16.63 33.34 -29.95
C GLU A 88 -17.88 34.22 -30.19
N LYS A 89 -18.89 34.12 -29.31
CA LYS A 89 -20.09 34.99 -29.38
C LYS A 89 -19.75 36.46 -29.20
N VAL A 90 -18.85 36.79 -28.27
CA VAL A 90 -18.40 38.18 -28.06
C VAL A 90 -17.61 38.69 -29.26
N GLN A 91 -16.75 37.86 -29.86
CA GLN A 91 -16.01 38.22 -31.07
C GLN A 91 -16.95 38.55 -32.24
N LYS A 92 -17.95 37.69 -32.49
CA LYS A 92 -18.95 37.94 -33.55
C LYS A 92 -19.72 39.24 -33.33
N PHE A 93 -20.08 39.56 -32.09
CA PHE A 93 -20.77 40.81 -31.76
C PHE A 93 -19.91 42.07 -31.95
N LEU A 94 -18.58 41.95 -31.91
CA LEU A 94 -17.67 43.07 -32.14
C LEU A 94 -17.30 43.26 -33.62
N GLU A 95 -17.53 42.24 -34.46
CA GLU A 95 -17.29 42.28 -35.91
C GLU A 95 -18.52 42.74 -36.72
N GLU A 96 -19.73 42.67 -36.14
CA GLU A 96 -20.97 43.32 -36.64
C GLU A 96 -21.07 44.80 -36.24
#